data_AF-H3BMJ9-F1
#
_entry.id   AF-H3BMJ9-F1
#
_cell.length_a   1.000
_cell.length_b   1.000
_cell.length_c   1.000
_cell.angle_alpha   90.00
_cell.angle_beta   90.00
_cell.angle_gamma   90.00
#
_symmetry.space_group_name_H-M   'P 1'
#
loop_
_entity.id
_entity.type
_entity.pdbx_description
1 polymer ?
#
loop_
_entity_poly.entity_id
_entity_poly.type
_entity_poly.pdbx_seq_one_letter_code
_entity_poly.pdbx_strand_id
1 'polypeptide(L)'
;MASMLLAQRLACSFQHSYRLLVPGSNPGSRHISQAAAKVDVEFDYDGPLMKTEVPGPRSQELMKQLNIIQNAEAVHFFCNYEESRGNYLVD
;
A
#
# COMPACT_ATOMS: atom_id res chain seq x y z
N MET A 1 14.33 -29.98 52.16
CA MET A 1 15.00 -29.29 51.04
C MET A 1 14.21 -29.50 49.74
N ALA A 2 12.95 -29.04 49.67
CA ALA A 2 12.12 -29.12 48.45
C ALA A 2 10.94 -28.13 48.41
N SER A 3 10.74 -27.29 49.44
CA SER A 3 9.61 -26.35 49.50
C SER A 3 9.95 -24.91 49.09
N MET A 4 11.23 -24.56 48.97
CA MET A 4 11.65 -23.18 48.63
C MET A 4 11.76 -22.87 47.14
N LEU A 5 11.68 -23.88 46.26
CA LEU A 5 11.76 -23.68 44.80
C LEU A 5 10.38 -23.42 44.16
N LEU A 6 9.28 -23.71 44.87
CA LEU A 6 7.91 -23.46 44.39
C LEU A 6 7.45 -22.02 44.64
N ALA A 7 7.99 -21.33 45.66
CA ALA A 7 7.63 -19.95 45.98
C ALA A 7 8.19 -18.92 44.98
N GLN A 8 9.36 -19.18 44.38
CA GLN A 8 9.97 -18.28 43.40
C GLN A 8 9.27 -18.30 42.02
N ARG A 9 8.51 -19.35 41.71
CA ARG A 9 7.83 -19.48 40.41
C ARG A 9 6.50 -18.72 40.34
N LEU A 10 5.81 -18.52 41.48
CA LEU A 10 4.53 -17.78 41.52
C LEU A 10 4.71 -16.26 41.67
N ALA A 11 5.84 -15.80 42.23
CA ALA A 11 6.14 -14.37 42.32
C ALA A 11 6.51 -13.74 40.96
N CYS A 12 7.08 -14.51 40.02
CA CYS A 12 7.43 -14.02 38.68
C CYS A 12 6.23 -13.93 37.72
N SER A 13 5.14 -14.69 37.93
CA SER A 13 3.93 -14.56 37.11
C SER A 13 3.02 -13.40 37.53
N PHE A 14 3.18 -12.91 38.76
CA PHE A 14 2.39 -11.81 39.32
C PHE A 14 3.13 -10.47 39.23
N GLN A 15 3.94 -10.25 38.20
CA GLN A 15 4.52 -8.92 37.88
C GLN A 15 4.25 -8.47 36.44
N HIS A 16 3.53 -9.29 35.65
CA HIS A 16 3.22 -8.93 34.26
C HIS A 16 1.97 -8.05 34.12
N SER A 17 1.22 -7.81 35.21
CA SER A 17 -0.18 -7.34 35.12
C SER A 17 -0.49 -5.99 35.77
N TYR A 18 0.49 -5.18 36.22
CA TYR A 18 0.23 -3.84 36.80
C TYR A 18 1.24 -2.79 36.39
N ARG A 19 1.71 -2.83 35.14
CA ARG A 19 2.46 -1.69 34.56
C ARG A 19 1.56 -0.68 33.85
N LEU A 20 0.36 -0.47 34.39
CA LEU A 20 -0.51 0.65 34.04
C LEU A 20 -0.77 1.45 35.31
N LEU A 21 0.06 2.49 35.52
CA LEU A 21 -0.24 3.74 36.23
C LEU A 21 1.08 4.39 36.65
N VAL A 22 1.71 5.11 35.73
CA VAL A 22 2.63 6.21 36.06
C VAL A 22 1.93 7.49 35.61
N PRO A 23 1.51 8.39 36.52
CA PRO A 23 1.04 9.72 36.17
C PRO A 23 2.28 10.63 36.09
N GLY A 24 2.83 10.82 34.90
CA GLY A 24 3.95 11.74 34.72
C GLY A 24 4.65 11.58 33.38
N SER A 25 4.63 12.65 32.58
CA SER A 25 5.07 12.78 31.19
C SER A 25 4.11 12.14 30.18
N ASN A 26 3.50 12.99 29.35
CA ASN A 26 2.62 12.64 28.26
C ASN A 26 3.46 12.58 26.97
N PRO A 27 4.01 11.43 26.54
CA PRO A 27 4.48 11.31 25.18
C PRO A 27 3.24 11.15 24.32
N GLY A 28 2.85 12.22 23.61
CA GLY A 28 1.74 12.17 22.66
C GLY A 28 1.90 10.95 21.76
N SER A 29 0.95 10.02 21.86
CA SER A 29 0.94 8.79 21.08
C SER A 29 0.84 9.17 19.59
N ARG A 30 1.98 9.18 18.91
CA ARG A 30 2.02 9.24 17.45
C ARG A 30 1.50 7.90 16.96
N HIS A 31 0.23 7.88 16.58
CA HIS A 31 -0.36 6.76 15.88
C HIS A 31 0.30 6.72 14.50
N ILE A 32 1.28 5.83 14.33
CA ILE A 32 1.86 5.55 13.03
C ILE A 32 0.85 4.66 12.33
N SER A 33 0.22 5.18 11.28
CA SER A 33 -0.62 4.36 10.39
C SER A 33 0.24 3.22 9.86
N GLN A 34 -0.09 1.99 10.24
CA GLN A 34 0.53 0.81 9.66
C GLN A 34 0.16 0.78 8.18
N ALA A 35 1.17 0.75 7.30
CA ALA A 35 0.93 0.57 5.88
C ALA A 35 0.21 -0.77 5.66
N ALA A 36 -0.83 -0.77 4.82
CA ALA A 36 -1.60 -1.97 4.50
C ALA A 36 -0.66 -3.10 4.08
N ALA A 37 -0.88 -4.31 4.60
CA ALA A 37 -0.11 -5.47 4.22
C ALA A 37 -0.19 -5.65 2.71
N LYS A 38 0.95 -5.72 2.03
CA LYS A 38 1.01 -6.06 0.61
C LYS A 38 0.45 -7.47 0.47
N VAL A 39 -0.75 -7.59 -0.07
CA VAL A 39 -1.24 -8.86 -0.57
C VAL A 39 -0.33 -9.19 -1.76
N ASP A 40 0.35 -10.32 -1.70
CA ASP A 40 1.17 -10.83 -2.79
C ASP A 40 0.22 -11.29 -3.91
N VAL A 41 -0.26 -10.33 -4.69
CA VAL A 41 -1.20 -10.57 -5.78
C VAL A 41 -0.38 -10.90 -7.01
N GLU A 42 -0.29 -12.20 -7.32
CA GLU A 42 0.35 -12.80 -8.52
C GLU A 42 -0.24 -12.31 -9.86
N PHE A 43 -1.13 -11.31 -9.85
CA PHE A 43 -1.83 -10.77 -11.02
C PHE A 43 -1.31 -9.40 -11.48
N ASP A 44 -0.14 -8.95 -11.00
CA ASP A 44 0.52 -7.71 -11.46
C ASP A 44 1.62 -8.00 -12.50
N TYR A 45 2.04 -6.99 -13.26
CA TYR A 45 3.19 -7.13 -14.16
C TYR A 45 4.53 -6.97 -13.40
N ASP A 46 5.60 -7.56 -13.95
CA ASP A 46 6.94 -7.47 -13.35
C ASP A 46 7.53 -6.04 -13.38
N GLY A 47 7.11 -5.23 -14.36
CA GLY A 47 7.68 -3.90 -14.58
C GLY A 47 7.07 -3.16 -15.78
N PRO A 48 7.41 -1.88 -15.94
CA PRO A 48 6.98 -1.09 -17.08
C PRO A 48 7.68 -1.56 -18.36
N LEU A 49 6.95 -1.60 -19.48
CA LEU A 49 7.46 -1.94 -20.80
C LEU A 49 7.06 -0.87 -21.82
N MET A 50 8.02 -0.02 -22.21
CA MET A 50 7.77 1.08 -23.16
C MET A 50 8.10 0.63 -24.60
N LYS A 51 7.11 0.72 -25.50
CA LYS A 51 7.28 0.43 -26.94
C LYS A 51 7.48 1.69 -27.78
N THR A 52 6.83 2.78 -27.39
CA THR A 52 6.88 4.07 -28.08
C THR A 52 6.99 5.20 -27.08
N GLU A 53 7.19 6.42 -27.57
CA GLU A 53 6.88 7.62 -26.81
C GLU A 53 5.38 7.68 -26.49
N VAL A 54 5.03 8.37 -25.40
CA VAL A 54 3.65 8.56 -24.96
C VAL A 54 3.28 10.03 -25.20
N PRO A 55 2.20 10.34 -25.95
CA PRO A 55 1.25 9.42 -26.56
C PRO A 55 1.76 8.75 -27.84
N GLY A 56 1.50 7.44 -27.98
CA GLY A 56 1.83 6.67 -29.18
C GLY A 56 0.98 7.07 -30.41
N PRO A 57 1.36 6.62 -31.62
CA PRO A 57 0.72 7.04 -32.87
C PRO A 57 -0.78 6.71 -32.92
N ARG A 58 -1.18 5.55 -32.37
CA ARG A 58 -2.60 5.14 -32.29
C ARG A 58 -3.40 6.06 -31.36
N SER A 59 -2.83 6.40 -30.20
CA SER A 59 -3.44 7.34 -29.26
C SER A 59 -3.59 8.73 -29.87
N GLN A 60 -2.59 9.21 -30.62
CA GLN A 60 -2.68 10.51 -31.32
C GLN A 60 -3.80 10.53 -32.37
N GLU A 61 -4.00 9.45 -33.11
CA GLU A 61 -5.08 9.36 -34.09
C GLU A 61 -6.46 9.37 -33.45
N LEU A 62 -6.64 8.65 -32.34
CA LEU A 62 -7.86 8.68 -31.54
C LEU A 62 -8.11 10.06 -30.92
N MET A 63 -7.06 10.75 -30.45
CA MET A 63 -7.17 12.14 -29.97
C MET A 63 -7.67 13.07 -31.07
N LYS A 64 -7.16 12.95 -32.31
CA LYS A 64 -7.64 13.75 -33.44
C LYS A 64 -9.12 13.52 -33.72
N GLN A 65 -9.58 12.27 -33.67
CA GLN A 65 -10.99 11.92 -33.85
C GLN A 65 -11.87 12.51 -32.75
N LEU A 66 -11.43 12.42 -31.48
CA LEU A 66 -12.15 12.96 -30.34
C LEU A 66 -12.23 14.49 -30.40
N ASN A 67 -11.14 15.13 -30.84
CA ASN A 67 -11.04 16.59 -30.92
C ASN A 67 -12.01 17.23 -31.93
N ILE A 68 -12.58 16.44 -32.85
CA ILE A 68 -13.61 16.90 -33.78
C ILE A 68 -14.93 17.18 -33.04
N ILE A 69 -15.21 16.42 -31.98
CA ILE A 69 -16.49 16.46 -31.25
C ILE A 69 -16.39 17.33 -30.00
N GLN A 70 -15.28 17.20 -29.26
CA GLN A 70 -15.05 17.88 -27.98
C GLN A 70 -13.58 18.24 -27.82
N ASN A 71 -13.25 19.28 -27.05
CA ASN A 71 -11.85 19.61 -26.77
C ASN A 71 -11.15 18.42 -26.09
N ALA A 72 -10.13 17.89 -26.76
CA ALA A 72 -9.34 16.74 -26.31
C ALA A 72 -7.95 17.12 -25.73
N GLU A 73 -7.68 18.41 -25.47
CA GLU A 73 -6.38 18.90 -24.95
C GLU A 73 -6.02 18.31 -23.58
N ALA A 74 -7.02 17.95 -22.78
CA ALA A 74 -6.81 17.33 -21.47
C ALA A 74 -6.58 15.80 -21.54
N VAL A 75 -6.69 15.18 -22.72
CA VAL A 75 -6.46 13.74 -22.88
C VAL A 75 -4.97 13.48 -23.00
N HIS A 76 -4.44 12.55 -22.19
CA HIS A 76 -3.02 12.22 -22.22
C HIS A 76 -2.70 11.15 -23.29
N PHE A 77 -3.44 10.05 -23.26
CA PHE A 77 -3.39 8.94 -24.22
C PHE A 77 -4.65 8.09 -24.05
N PHE A 78 -4.90 7.17 -24.98
CA PHE A 78 -5.99 6.19 -24.88
C PHE A 78 -5.46 4.90 -24.24
N CYS A 79 -6.30 4.19 -23.50
CA CYS A 79 -5.88 3.02 -22.72
C CYS A 79 -6.62 1.75 -23.14
N ASN A 80 -5.93 0.61 -23.08
CA ASN A 80 -6.49 -0.73 -23.19
C ASN A 80 -6.69 -1.33 -21.79
N TYR A 81 -7.91 -1.24 -21.27
CA TYR A 81 -8.23 -1.69 -19.91
C TYR A 81 -8.30 -3.21 -19.78
N GLU A 82 -8.56 -3.92 -20.88
CA GLU A 82 -8.61 -5.38 -20.94
C GLU A 82 -7.22 -5.99 -20.70
N GLU A 83 -6.17 -5.32 -21.17
CA GLU A 83 -4.78 -5.71 -20.92
C GLU A 83 -4.20 -5.07 -19.67
N SER A 84 -4.80 -4.02 -19.12
CA SER A 84 -4.31 -3.37 -17.90
C SER A 84 -4.56 -4.23 -16.67
N ARG A 85 -3.56 -4.32 -15.78
CA ARG A 85 -3.62 -5.18 -14.58
C ARG A 85 -2.85 -4.56 -13.44
N GLY A 86 -3.38 -4.73 -12.22
CA GLY A 86 -2.77 -4.25 -10.99
C GLY A 86 -2.41 -2.77 -11.07
N ASN A 87 -1.11 -2.46 -10.99
CA ASN A 87 -0.60 -1.09 -10.98
C ASN A 87 -0.16 -0.59 -12.37
N TYR A 88 -0.32 -1.41 -13.42
CA TYR A 88 0.13 -1.05 -14.76
C TYR A 88 -1.06 -0.81 -15.69
N LEU A 89 -1.04 0.38 -16.30
CA LEU A 89 -1.99 0.82 -17.30
C LEU A 89 -1.33 0.68 -18.68
N VAL A 90 -2.00 -0.05 -19.58
CA VAL A 90 -1.55 -0.28 -20.96
C VAL A 90 -2.27 0.72 -21.87
N ASP A 91 -1.54 1.35 -22.79
CA ASP A 91 -2.08 2.25 -23.81
C ASP A 91 -2.61 1.54 -25.07
#